data_AF-A0A166SHD2-F1
#
_entry.id   AF-A0A166SHD2-F1
#
_cell.length_a   1.000
_cell.length_b   1.000
_cell.length_c   1.000
_cell.angle_alpha   90.00
_cell.angle_beta   90.00
_cell.angle_gamma   90.00
#
_symmetry.space_group_name_H-M   'P 1'
#
loop_
_entity.id
_entity.type
_entity.pdbx_description
1 polymer ?
#
loop_
_entity_poly.entity_id
_entity_poly.type
_entity_poly.pdbx_seq_one_letter_code
_entity_poly.pdbx_strand_id
1 'polypeptide(L)' 'MAQSVFSKETLLNLMVNIIPLGIIVCFFVAFVGFNAWSNSGLGGMISIALLVLPFIALAALTYIAAQKIEVATGT' A
#
# COMPACT_ATOMS: atom_id res chain seq x y z
N MET A 1 -5.14 2.01 32.54
CA MET A 1 -5.89 1.65 31.31
C MET A 1 -4.96 0.76 30.50
N ALA A 2 -5.26 -0.53 30.34
CA ALA A 2 -4.44 -1.42 29.53
C ALA A 2 -4.56 -0.99 28.07
N GLN A 3 -3.65 -0.12 27.62
CA GLN A 3 -3.63 0.34 26.24
C GLN A 3 -3.13 -0.82 25.40
N SER A 4 -4.05 -1.53 24.75
CA SER A 4 -3.66 -2.55 23.79
C SER A 4 -2.91 -1.84 22.66
N VAL A 5 -1.79 -2.42 22.24
CA VAL A 5 -0.96 -1.99 21.10
C VAL A 5 -1.81 -1.69 19.85
N PHE A 6 -2.96 -2.35 19.76
CA PHE A 6 -4.02 -2.12 18.80
C PHE A 6 -5.09 -1.18 19.36
N SER A 7 -4.73 0.09 19.52
CA SER A 7 -5.73 1.15 19.64
C SER A 7 -6.57 1.21 18.36
N LYS A 8 -7.87 1.53 18.47
CA LYS A 8 -8.75 1.72 17.31
C LYS A 8 -8.14 2.67 16.26
N GLU A 9 -7.51 3.76 16.71
CA GLU A 9 -6.84 4.73 15.83
C GLU A 9 -5.65 4.12 15.07
N THR A 10 -4.82 3.32 15.75
CA THR A 10 -3.68 2.64 15.12
C THR A 10 -4.14 1.60 14.09
N LEU A 11 -5.16 0.82 14.44
CA LEU A 11 -5.79 -0.12 13.51
C LEU A 11 -6.40 0.60 12.31
N LEU A 12 -7.09 1.72 12.54
CA LEU A 12 -7.68 2.53 11.48
C LEU A 12 -6.61 3.05 10.53
N ASN A 13 -5.49 3.56 11.06
CA ASN A 13 -4.39 4.09 10.26
C ASN A 13 -3.71 3.01 9.41
N LEU A 14 -3.53 1.80 9.98
CA LEU A 14 -3.00 0.65 9.25
C LEU A 14 -3.96 0.21 8.13
N MET A 15 -5.26 0.13 8.42
CA MET A 15 -6.27 -0.27 7.43
C MET A 15 -6.38 0.74 6.28
N VAL A 16 -6.35 2.05 6.58
CA VAL A 16 -6.39 3.12 5.57
C VAL A 16 -5.18 3.06 4.63
N ASN A 17 -4.04 2.50 5.06
CA ASN A 17 -2.85 2.33 4.21
C ASN A 17 -2.84 0.97 3.46
N ILE A 18 -3.33 -0.09 4.11
CA ILE A 18 -3.40 -1.45 3.53
C ILE A 18 -4.48 -1.57 2.44
N ILE A 19 -5.64 -0.91 2.60
CA ILE A 19 -6.73 -0.98 1.61
C ILE A 19 -6.27 -0.45 0.23
N PRO A 20 -5.66 0.75 0.11
CA PRO A 20 -5.08 1.23 -1.13
C PRO A 20 -4.06 0.27 -1.76
N LEU A 21 -3.18 -0.34 -0.95
CA LEU A 21 -2.21 -1.33 -1.44
C LEU A 21 -2.90 -2.52 -2.10
N GLY A 22 -3.95 -3.06 -1.48
CA GLY A 22 -4.74 -4.15 -2.05
C GLY A 22 -5.42 -3.78 -3.37
N ILE A 23 -5.97 -2.58 -3.46
CA ILE A 23 -6.60 -2.06 -4.68
C ILE A 23 -5.56 -1.94 -5.80
N ILE A 24 -4.39 -1.35 -5.53
CA ILE A 24 -3.33 -1.19 -6.54
C ILE A 24 -2.83 -2.56 -7.03
N VAL A 25 -2.67 -3.55 -6.15
CA VAL A 25 -2.30 -4.92 -6.55
C VAL A 25 -3.35 -5.54 -7.46
N CYS A 26 -4.63 -5.37 -7.15
CA CYS A 26 -5.72 -5.85 -7.99
C CYS A 26 -5.66 -5.24 -9.41
N PHE A 27 -5.49 -3.92 -9.51
CA PHE A 27 -5.32 -3.25 -10.80
C PHE A 27 -4.04 -3.68 -11.52
N PHE A 28 -2.92 -3.81 -10.80
CA PHE A 28 -1.66 -4.26 -11.40
C PHE A 28 -1.81 -5.64 -12.05
N VAL A 29 -2.46 -6.59 -11.35
CA VAL A 29 -2.77 -7.92 -11.89
C VAL A 29 -3.72 -7.84 -13.08
N ALA A 30 -4.75 -6.99 -13.02
CA ALA A 30 -5.66 -6.76 -14.14
C ALA A 30 -4.93 -6.27 -15.40
N PHE A 31 -4.01 -5.33 -15.24
CA PHE A 31 -3.23 -4.76 -16.34
C PHE A 31 -2.23 -5.75 -16.94
N VAL A 32 -1.47 -6.45 -16.09
CA VAL A 32 -0.39 -7.35 -16.55
C VAL A 32 -0.94 -8.69 -17.02
N GLY A 33 -1.92 -9.25 -16.31
CA GLY A 33 -2.47 -10.59 -16.57
C GLY A 33 -3.55 -10.63 -17.65
N PHE A 34 -4.37 -9.59 -17.77
CA PHE A 34 -5.50 -9.57 -18.71
C PHE A 34 -5.32 -8.57 -19.86
N ASN A 35 -4.20 -7.83 -19.90
CA ASN A 35 -3.95 -6.78 -20.89
C ASN A 35 -5.17 -5.84 -21.03
N ALA A 36 -5.70 -5.39 -19.89
CA ALA A 36 -6.96 -4.64 -19.81
C ALA A 36 -6.92 -3.35 -20.66
N TRP A 37 -5.74 -2.75 -20.81
CA TRP A 37 -5.48 -1.64 -21.71
C TRP A 37 -4.27 -1.98 -22.59
N SER A 38 -4.56 -2.43 -23.82
CA SER A 38 -3.58 -2.65 -24.89
C SER A 38 -2.87 -1.34 -25.25
N ASN A 39 -1.88 -0.96 -24.46
CA ASN A 39 -1.19 0.31 -24.58
C ASN A 39 0.30 0.07 -24.85
N SER A 40 0.58 -0.45 -26.04
CA SER A 40 1.92 -0.72 -26.54
C SER A 40 2.65 0.62 -26.77
N GLY A 41 3.52 1.03 -25.84
CA GLY A 41 4.35 2.24 -25.96
C GLY A 41 4.48 3.02 -24.67
N LEU A 42 4.77 4.32 -24.79
CA LEU A 42 4.99 5.21 -23.65
C LEU A 42 3.78 5.31 -22.71
N GLY A 43 2.56 5.26 -23.25
CA GLY A 43 1.32 5.33 -22.47
C GLY A 43 1.18 4.17 -21.47
N GLY A 44 1.45 2.93 -21.89
CA GLY A 44 1.42 1.77 -21.01
C GLY A 44 2.49 1.81 -19.92
N MET A 45 3.69 2.29 -20.27
CA MET A 45 4.78 2.49 -19.30
C MET A 45 4.37 3.49 -18.21
N ILE A 46 3.74 4.61 -18.60
CA ILE A 46 3.26 5.61 -17.64
C ILE A 46 2.15 5.04 -16.75
N SER A 47 1.20 4.29 -17.31
CA SER A 47 0.12 3.67 -16.51
C SER A 47 0.66 2.70 -15.46
N ILE A 48 1.64 1.86 -15.81
CA ILE A 48 2.29 0.97 -14.84
C ILE A 48 3.12 1.77 -13.83
N ALA A 49 3.85 2.80 -14.26
CA ALA A 49 4.60 3.66 -13.34
C ALA A 49 3.69 4.36 -12.33
N LEU A 50 2.50 4.81 -12.75
CA LEU A 50 1.48 5.41 -11.89
C LEU A 50 0.85 4.42 -10.90
N LEU A 51 0.97 3.11 -11.12
CA LEU A 51 0.56 2.08 -10.16
C LEU A 51 1.71 1.73 -9.21
N VAL A 52 2.90 1.46 -9.77
CA VAL A 52 4.07 0.97 -9.03
C VAL A 52 4.63 2.04 -8.10
N LEU A 53 4.69 3.30 -8.53
CA LEU A 53 5.24 4.39 -7.73
C LEU A 53 4.46 4.65 -6.43
N PRO A 54 3.13 4.86 -6.44
CA PRO A 54 2.38 4.99 -5.20
C PRO A 54 2.35 3.69 -4.40
N PHE A 55 2.39 2.52 -5.04
CA PHE A 55 2.50 1.24 -4.33
C PHE A 55 3.75 1.18 -3.46
N ILE A 56 4.92 1.49 -4.03
CA ILE A 56 6.20 1.48 -3.29
C ILE A 56 6.18 2.53 -2.18
N ALA A 57 5.72 3.75 -2.48
CA ALA A 57 5.65 4.83 -1.49
C ALA A 57 4.76 4.45 -0.30
N LEU A 58 3.55 3.93 -0.56
CA LEU A 58 2.62 3.51 0.49
C LEU A 58 3.13 2.29 1.26
N ALA A 59 3.74 1.30 0.59
CA ALA A 59 4.33 0.15 1.25
C ALA A 59 5.46 0.57 2.20
N ALA A 60 6.34 1.48 1.77
CA ALA A 60 7.40 2.04 2.59
C ALA A 60 6.85 2.79 3.81
N LEU A 61 5.85 3.66 3.61
CA LEU A 61 5.19 4.39 4.70
C LEU A 61 4.47 3.45 5.67
N THR A 62 3.83 2.39 5.16
CA THR A 62 3.18 1.35 5.99
C THR A 62 4.20 0.64 6.86
N TYR A 63 5.33 0.26 6.27
CA TYR A 63 6.40 -0.44 6.98
C TYR A 63 7.02 0.43 8.07
N ILE A 64 7.33 1.70 7.75
CA ILE A 64 7.84 2.66 8.73
C ILE A 64 6.83 2.86 9.86
N ALA A 65 5.54 2.98 9.55
CA ALA A 65 4.50 3.10 10.57
C ALA A 65 4.46 1.88 11.50
N ALA A 66 4.51 0.66 10.94
CA ALA A 66 4.56 -0.58 11.71
C ALA A 66 5.78 -0.66 12.64
N GLN A 67 6.97 -0.35 12.12
CA GLN A 67 8.20 -0.33 12.90
C GLN A 67 8.11 0.67 14.07
N LYS A 68 7.56 1.86 13.84
CA LYS A 68 7.39 2.87 14.89
C LYS A 68 6.42 2.43 15.98
N ILE A 69 5.39 1.66 15.65
CA ILE A 69 4.45 1.08 16.63
C ILE A 69 5.16 0.03 17.49
N GLU A 70 5.98 -0.82 16.89
CA GLU A 70 6.78 -1.83 17.62
C GLU A 70 7.76 -1.18 18.60
N VAL A 71 8.52 -0.18 18.14
CA VAL A 71 9.48 0.56 18.99
C VAL A 71 8.79 1.29 20.13
N ALA A 72 7.63 1.91 19.88
CA ALA A 72 6.86 2.60 20.93
C ALA A 72 6.32 1.65 22.02
N THR A 73 6.36 0.33 21.79
CA THR A 73 5.87 -0.71 22.70
C THR A 73 7.02 -1.45 23.41
N GLY A 74 8.27 -1.24 22.99
CA GLY A 74 9.45 -2.02 23.40
C GLY A 74 10.37 -1.39 24.45
N THR A 75 9.89 -0.46 25.28
CA THR A 75 10.56 0.10 26.47
C THR A 75 9.53 0.48 27.52
#